data_AF-A0A1Q8RLG6-F1
#
_entry.id   AF-A0A1Q8RLG6-F1
#
_cell.length_a   1.000
_cell.length_b   1.000
_cell.length_c   1.000
_cell.angle_alpha   90.00
_cell.angle_beta   90.00
_cell.angle_gamma   90.00
#
_symmetry.space_group_name_H-M   'P 1'
#
loop_
_entity.id
_entity.type
_entity.pdbx_description
1 polymer ?
#
loop_
_entity_poly.entity_id
_entity_poly.type
_entity_poly.pdbx_seq_one_letter_code
_entity_poly.pdbx_strand_id
1 'polypeptide(L)'
;MATSPTSPGIPRSGSDSPPPATIPDRPASPEIPLTMSASAILTAQPHDVASALATAGQYASEKVVVKFKAVGSAPALARGVAKISSTQTFHTVIWYLRKRLKLQETDSVFCYVNDSFAPSLDEIVGNLHNCFKDSSGQLVISYAMNPAFG
;
A
#
# COMPACT_ATOMS: atom_id res chain seq x y z
N MET A 1 -51.39 -6.99 -59.49
CA MET A 1 -50.82 -5.63 -59.37
C MET A 1 -50.18 -5.56 -57.99
N ALA A 2 -48.97 -6.09 -57.81
CA ALA A 2 -47.66 -5.53 -58.17
C ALA A 2 -47.16 -4.47 -57.17
N THR A 3 -45.91 -4.70 -56.73
CA THR A 3 -44.89 -3.80 -56.15
C THR A 3 -44.76 -3.65 -54.62
N SER A 4 -43.83 -4.42 -54.04
CA SER A 4 -42.76 -3.87 -53.16
C SER A 4 -41.91 -2.86 -53.98
N PRO A 5 -41.10 -1.93 -53.42
CA PRO A 5 -40.41 -1.96 -52.11
C PRO A 5 -40.30 -0.58 -51.39
N THR A 6 -39.48 -0.52 -50.33
CA THR A 6 -38.49 0.54 -50.00
C THR A 6 -38.62 1.14 -48.59
N SER A 7 -37.60 0.86 -47.78
CA SER A 7 -37.31 1.43 -46.47
C SER A 7 -37.06 2.96 -46.53
N PRO A 8 -37.48 3.74 -45.53
CA PRO A 8 -36.90 5.05 -45.27
C PRO A 8 -35.58 4.86 -44.49
N GLY A 9 -34.48 5.20 -45.14
CA GLY A 9 -33.15 5.18 -44.55
C GLY A 9 -33.01 6.19 -43.41
N ILE A 10 -32.52 5.71 -42.27
CA ILE A 10 -31.98 6.56 -41.22
C ILE A 10 -30.65 7.11 -41.74
N PRO A 11 -30.43 8.43 -41.77
CA PRO A 11 -29.13 8.97 -42.16
C PRO A 11 -28.09 8.55 -41.11
N ARG A 12 -27.10 7.76 -41.55
CA ARG A 12 -25.82 7.60 -40.84
C ARG A 12 -25.09 8.94 -40.92
N SER A 13 -25.30 9.78 -39.93
CA SER A 13 -24.54 11.02 -39.78
C SER A 13 -23.44 10.80 -38.75
N GLY A 14 -22.19 10.96 -39.21
CA GLY A 14 -20.96 11.22 -38.48
C GLY A 14 -20.80 10.67 -37.07
N SER A 15 -19.84 9.74 -36.91
CA SER A 15 -19.08 9.62 -35.68
C SER A 15 -18.29 10.92 -35.46
N ASP A 16 -18.94 11.91 -34.85
CA ASP A 16 -18.26 13.08 -34.30
C ASP A 16 -17.80 12.69 -32.89
N SER A 17 -16.55 12.25 -32.79
CA SER A 17 -15.91 12.01 -31.51
C SER A 17 -15.60 13.37 -30.88
N PRO A 18 -16.01 13.65 -29.63
CA PRO A 18 -15.58 14.86 -28.95
C PRO A 18 -14.05 14.86 -28.81
N PRO A 19 -13.37 16.02 -28.93
CA PRO A 19 -11.95 16.10 -28.65
C PRO A 19 -11.72 15.61 -27.20
N PRO A 20 -10.63 14.86 -26.94
CA PRO A 20 -10.36 14.41 -25.60
C PRO A 20 -10.22 15.63 -24.70
N ALA A 21 -11.16 15.75 -23.74
CA ALA A 21 -11.05 16.68 -22.65
C ALA A 21 -9.70 16.46 -21.99
N THR A 22 -8.78 17.41 -22.15
CA THR A 22 -7.50 17.42 -21.45
C THR A 22 -7.83 17.49 -19.97
N ILE A 23 -7.67 16.36 -19.30
CA ILE A 23 -7.76 16.27 -17.84
C ILE A 23 -6.69 17.23 -17.30
N PRO A 24 -7.03 18.24 -16.49
CA PRO A 24 -6.02 19.02 -15.79
C PRO A 24 -5.23 18.05 -14.90
N ASP A 25 -4.00 17.78 -15.31
CA ASP A 25 -3.09 16.90 -14.59
C ASP A 25 -2.93 17.45 -13.17
N ARG A 26 -3.25 16.58 -12.21
CA ARG A 26 -2.87 16.72 -10.81
C ARG A 26 -1.38 17.12 -10.78
N PRO A 27 -0.92 18.03 -9.90
CA PRO A 27 0.51 18.32 -9.81
C PRO A 27 1.21 16.99 -9.52
N ALA A 28 1.85 16.46 -10.56
CA ALA A 28 2.76 15.35 -10.45
C ALA A 28 3.70 15.68 -9.30
N SER A 29 3.96 14.68 -8.45
CA SER A 29 5.18 14.65 -7.65
C SER A 29 6.30 15.26 -8.50
N PRO A 30 7.14 16.15 -7.96
CA PRO A 30 8.19 16.74 -8.76
C PRO A 30 9.01 15.59 -9.36
N GLU A 31 8.86 15.36 -10.66
CA GLU A 31 9.88 14.72 -11.46
C GLU A 31 11.04 15.68 -11.33
N ILE A 32 11.84 15.49 -10.29
CA ILE A 32 13.14 16.12 -10.19
C ILE A 32 13.84 15.53 -11.40
N PRO A 33 14.02 16.29 -12.49
CA PRO A 33 14.78 15.75 -13.58
C PRO A 33 16.16 15.51 -12.98
N LEU A 34 16.63 14.26 -13.05
CA LEU A 34 17.99 13.86 -12.69
C LEU A 34 18.95 14.49 -13.71
N THR A 35 18.96 15.83 -13.75
CA THR A 35 19.85 16.61 -14.58
C THR A 35 21.26 16.42 -14.04
N MET A 36 22.26 16.35 -14.92
CA MET A 36 23.65 16.26 -14.51
C MET A 36 24.07 17.39 -13.55
N SER A 37 23.36 18.52 -13.61
CA SER A 37 23.49 19.66 -12.69
C SER A 37 23.06 19.32 -11.25
N ALA A 38 22.01 18.50 -11.08
CA ALA A 38 21.60 18.00 -9.76
C ALA A 38 22.66 17.07 -9.14
N SER A 39 23.33 16.25 -9.95
CA SER A 39 24.44 15.41 -9.50
C SER A 39 25.62 16.22 -8.97
N ALA A 40 25.90 17.39 -9.54
CA ALA A 40 26.96 18.28 -9.06
C ALA A 40 26.66 18.89 -7.68
N ILE A 41 25.38 19.21 -7.43
CA ILE A 41 24.92 19.72 -6.12
C ILE A 41 24.95 18.61 -5.07
N LEU A 42 24.56 17.38 -5.43
CA LEU A 42 24.67 16.21 -4.54
C LEU A 42 26.13 15.84 -4.21
N THR A 43 27.06 16.00 -5.17
CA THR A 43 28.48 15.69 -4.97
C THR A 43 29.20 16.75 -4.11
N ALA A 44 28.71 17.99 -4.12
CA ALA A 44 29.27 19.11 -3.34
C ALA A 44 28.71 19.21 -1.91
N GLN A 45 27.84 18.28 -1.51
CA GLN A 45 27.14 18.34 -0.24
C GLN A 45 28.03 17.79 0.91
N PRO A 46 28.04 18.43 2.11
CA PRO A 46 28.94 18.07 3.20
C PRO A 46 28.76 16.62 3.69
N HIS A 47 29.83 16.05 4.25
CA HIS A 47 29.88 14.66 4.76
C HIS A 47 28.67 14.24 5.62
N ASP A 48 28.06 15.19 6.34
CA ASP A 48 26.91 14.97 7.21
C ASP A 48 25.67 14.42 6.47
N VAL A 49 25.36 14.96 5.28
CA VAL A 49 24.24 14.44 4.48
C VAL A 49 24.54 13.09 3.85
N ALA A 50 25.80 12.80 3.50
CA ALA A 50 26.22 11.49 3.01
C ALA A 50 26.13 10.43 4.11
N SER A 51 26.49 10.77 5.35
CA SER A 51 26.28 9.88 6.51
C SER A 51 24.80 9.69 6.83
N ALA A 52 23.99 10.75 6.78
CA ALA A 52 22.55 10.63 7.01
C ALA A 52 21.87 9.77 5.94
N LEU A 53 22.29 9.87 4.67
CA LEU A 53 21.83 9.02 3.58
C LEU A 53 22.32 7.57 3.74
N ALA A 54 23.55 7.34 4.19
CA ALA A 54 24.03 5.99 4.48
C ALA A 54 23.18 5.34 5.59
N THR A 55 22.71 6.13 6.55
CA THR A 55 21.81 5.69 7.62
C THR A 55 20.33 5.62 7.22
N ALA A 56 19.95 6.22 6.08
CA ALA A 56 18.60 6.12 5.57
C ALA A 56 18.30 4.67 5.14
N GLY A 57 17.27 4.07 5.73
CA GLY A 57 16.94 2.64 5.53
C GLY A 57 17.59 1.68 6.52
N GLN A 58 18.43 2.18 7.44
CA GLN A 58 18.95 1.38 8.55
C GLN A 58 17.93 1.39 9.68
N TYR A 59 17.34 0.23 9.94
CA TYR A 59 16.42 0.04 11.05
C TYR A 59 17.22 -0.13 12.34
N ALA A 60 16.84 0.60 13.40
CA ALA A 60 17.47 0.51 14.72
C ALA A 60 17.50 -0.93 15.28
N SER A 61 16.56 -1.76 14.84
CA SER A 61 16.51 -3.19 15.14
C SER A 61 16.35 -4.03 13.87
N GLU A 62 17.15 -5.09 13.74
CA GLU A 62 17.00 -6.10 12.69
C GLU A 62 15.64 -6.80 12.77
N LYS A 63 15.06 -6.91 13.98
CA LYS A 63 13.76 -7.53 14.22
C LYS A 63 12.86 -6.60 15.02
N VAL A 64 11.65 -6.41 14.52
CA VAL A 64 10.59 -5.61 15.16
C VAL A 64 9.59 -6.51 15.86
N VAL A 65 9.06 -6.03 16.99
CA VAL A 65 8.05 -6.75 17.77
C VAL A 65 6.67 -6.33 17.28
N VAL A 66 5.90 -7.30 16.82
CA VAL A 66 4.56 -7.12 16.28
C VAL A 66 3.55 -7.83 17.18
N LYS A 67 2.56 -7.10 17.67
CA LYS A 67 1.46 -7.60 18.49
C LYS A 67 0.20 -7.72 17.65
N PHE A 68 -0.37 -8.91 17.57
CA PHE A 68 -1.61 -9.18 16.88
C PHE A 68 -2.79 -9.12 17.85
N LYS A 69 -3.81 -8.35 17.48
CA LYS A 69 -5.06 -8.17 18.23
C LYS A 69 -6.22 -8.66 17.37
N ALA A 70 -6.97 -9.63 17.88
CA ALA A 70 -8.22 -10.06 17.24
C ALA A 70 -9.28 -8.97 17.43
N VAL A 71 -9.99 -8.62 16.37
CA VAL A 71 -11.09 -7.66 16.40
C VAL A 71 -12.36 -8.31 15.83
N GLY A 72 -13.49 -8.08 16.51
CA GLY A 72 -14.78 -8.65 16.13
C GLY A 72 -14.82 -10.18 16.31
N SER A 73 -15.33 -10.87 15.30
CA SER A 73 -15.50 -12.34 15.32
C SER A 73 -14.25 -13.12 14.86
N ALA A 74 -13.08 -12.48 14.78
CA ALA A 74 -11.87 -13.14 14.33
C ALA A 74 -11.31 -14.12 15.39
N PRO A 75 -10.81 -15.31 15.00
CA PRO A 75 -10.24 -16.26 15.95
C PRO A 75 -8.98 -15.71 16.63
N ALA A 76 -8.86 -15.89 17.95
CA ALA A 76 -7.71 -15.42 18.72
C ALA A 76 -6.45 -16.27 18.46
N LEU A 77 -5.31 -15.60 18.27
CA LEU A 77 -4.02 -16.27 18.14
C LEU A 77 -3.50 -16.76 19.50
N ALA A 78 -3.00 -18.00 19.55
CA ALA A 78 -2.38 -18.57 20.75
C ALA A 78 -1.16 -17.76 21.24
N ARG A 79 -0.40 -17.17 20.30
CA ARG A 79 0.69 -16.25 20.61
C ARG A 79 0.45 -14.94 19.87
N GLY A 80 -0.11 -13.96 20.58
CA GLY A 80 -0.40 -12.62 20.04
C GLY A 80 0.82 -11.72 19.82
N VAL A 81 2.05 -12.22 19.97
CA VAL A 81 3.27 -11.43 19.75
C VAL A 81 4.27 -12.24 18.91
N ALA A 82 4.74 -11.66 17.82
CA ALA A 82 5.77 -12.22 16.96
C ALA A 82 6.92 -11.24 16.73
N LYS A 83 8.10 -11.77 16.41
CA LYS A 83 9.24 -10.98 15.96
C LYS A 83 9.38 -11.17 14.46
N ILE A 84 9.38 -10.08 13.71
CA ILE A 84 9.45 -10.07 12.25
C ILE A 84 10.70 -9.27 11.84
N SER A 85 11.35 -9.67 10.74
CA SER A 85 12.47 -8.89 10.19
C SER A 85 12.00 -7.49 9.81
N SER A 86 12.77 -6.47 10.14
CA SER A 86 12.43 -5.07 9.81
C SER A 86 12.43 -4.80 8.30
N THR A 87 13.21 -5.57 7.53
CA THR A 87 13.29 -5.47 6.06
C THR A 87 12.12 -6.13 5.32
N GLN A 88 11.25 -6.84 6.03
CA GLN A 88 10.17 -7.59 5.41
C GLN A 88 8.99 -6.67 5.07
N THR A 89 8.22 -7.03 4.04
CA THR A 89 6.98 -6.35 3.65
C THR A 89 5.78 -6.77 4.50
N PHE A 90 4.75 -5.93 4.53
CA PHE A 90 3.50 -6.20 5.25
C PHE A 90 2.76 -7.42 4.71
N HIS A 91 2.93 -7.75 3.43
CA HIS A 91 2.43 -9.00 2.82
C HIS A 91 2.83 -10.24 3.65
N THR A 92 4.09 -10.33 4.09
CA THR A 92 4.55 -11.48 4.89
C THR A 92 3.86 -11.57 6.24
N VAL A 93 3.44 -10.44 6.81
CA VAL A 93 2.67 -10.38 8.06
C VAL A 93 1.29 -10.99 7.86
N ILE A 94 0.61 -10.65 6.77
CA ILE A 94 -0.71 -11.21 6.43
C ILE A 94 -0.58 -12.71 6.12
N TRP A 95 0.43 -13.10 5.36
CA TRP A 95 0.72 -14.50 5.07
C TRP A 95 0.96 -15.31 6.37
N TYR A 96 1.74 -14.75 7.30
CA TYR A 96 1.97 -15.35 8.62
C TYR A 96 0.65 -15.52 9.39
N LEU A 97 -0.20 -14.49 9.38
CA LEU A 97 -1.49 -14.51 10.07
C LEU A 97 -2.41 -15.60 9.51
N ARG A 98 -2.53 -15.68 8.17
CA ARG A 98 -3.30 -16.72 7.47
C ARG A 98 -2.82 -18.13 7.84
N LYS A 99 -1.50 -18.35 7.83
CA LYS A 99 -0.90 -19.64 8.20
C LYS A 99 -1.16 -20.02 9.66
N ARG A 100 -1.13 -19.05 10.58
CA ARG A 100 -1.35 -19.30 12.02
C ARG A 100 -2.81 -19.55 12.35
N LEU A 101 -3.73 -18.87 11.69
CA LEU A 101 -5.16 -19.03 11.88
C LEU A 101 -5.75 -20.17 11.03
N LYS A 102 -4.95 -20.79 10.15
CA LYS A 102 -5.36 -21.85 9.21
C LYS A 102 -6.50 -21.40 8.29
N LEU A 103 -6.44 -20.16 7.83
CA LEU A 103 -7.40 -19.63 6.87
C LEU A 103 -7.16 -20.22 5.48
N GLN A 104 -8.25 -20.38 4.74
CA GLN A 104 -8.22 -20.73 3.32
C GLN A 104 -7.89 -19.48 2.47
N GLU A 105 -7.47 -19.69 1.22
CA GLU A 105 -7.24 -18.56 0.29
C GLU A 105 -8.52 -17.79 -0.03
N THR A 106 -9.67 -18.44 0.08
CA THR A 106 -11.00 -17.83 -0.09
C THR A 106 -11.36 -16.91 1.07
N ASP A 107 -10.70 -17.04 2.22
CA ASP A 107 -11.03 -16.27 3.40
C ASP A 107 -10.39 -14.88 3.34
N SER A 108 -11.22 -13.87 3.59
CA SER A 108 -10.79 -12.48 3.65
C SER A 108 -10.22 -12.15 5.03
N VAL A 109 -9.09 -11.44 5.04
CA VAL A 109 -8.43 -10.93 6.24
C VAL A 109 -8.20 -9.45 6.04
N PHE A 110 -8.71 -8.65 6.97
CA PHE A 110 -8.46 -7.22 7.03
C PHE A 110 -7.53 -6.94 8.19
N CYS A 111 -6.42 -6.25 7.91
CA CYS A 111 -5.42 -5.88 8.90
C CYS A 111 -5.34 -4.36 9.00
N TYR A 112 -5.32 -3.87 10.23
CA TYR A 112 -5.23 -2.46 10.57
C TYR A 112 -4.08 -2.24 11.54
N VAL A 113 -3.28 -1.20 11.30
CA VAL A 113 -2.25 -0.75 12.25
C VAL A 113 -2.93 0.14 13.28
N ASN A 114 -2.75 -0.19 14.57
CA ASN A 114 -3.30 0.55 15.71
C ASN A 114 -4.80 0.90 15.57
N ASP A 115 -5.62 -0.04 15.08
CA ASP A 115 -7.06 0.13 14.86
C ASP A 115 -7.44 1.36 13.97
N SER A 116 -6.50 1.91 13.20
CA SER A 116 -6.69 3.22 12.54
C SER A 116 -6.70 3.12 11.02
N PHE A 117 -5.70 2.46 10.42
CA PHE A 117 -5.55 2.43 8.96
C PHE A 117 -5.05 1.07 8.47
N ALA A 118 -5.36 0.73 7.23
CA ALA A 118 -4.87 -0.48 6.55
C ALA A 118 -3.62 -0.11 5.72
N PRO A 119 -2.42 -0.60 6.06
CA PRO A 119 -1.22 -0.34 5.26
C PRO A 119 -1.24 -1.14 3.95
N SER A 120 -0.51 -0.64 2.96
CA SER A 120 -0.25 -1.36 1.70
C SER A 120 0.55 -2.64 1.93
N LEU A 121 0.35 -3.65 1.07
CA LEU A 121 1.04 -4.94 1.16
C LEU A 121 2.56 -4.82 0.96
N ASP A 122 2.99 -3.82 0.20
CA ASP A 122 4.39 -3.55 -0.13
C ASP A 122 5.10 -2.70 0.93
N GLU A 123 4.37 -2.22 1.93
CA GLU A 123 4.94 -1.39 2.99
C GLU A 123 5.93 -2.20 3.85
N ILE A 124 7.06 -1.58 4.20
CA ILE A 124 8.10 -2.24 4.99
C ILE A 124 7.73 -2.20 6.48
N VAL A 125 7.76 -3.36 7.16
CA VAL A 125 7.35 -3.48 8.57
C VAL A 125 8.25 -2.65 9.49
N GLY A 126 9.54 -2.50 9.15
CA GLY A 126 10.46 -1.61 9.86
C GLY A 126 10.03 -0.14 9.84
N ASN A 127 9.52 0.35 8.70
CA ASN A 127 8.99 1.72 8.60
C ASN A 127 7.75 1.87 9.48
N LEU A 128 6.82 0.91 9.38
CA LEU A 128 5.60 0.91 10.19
C LEU A 128 5.89 0.88 11.69
N HIS A 129 6.88 0.09 12.12
CA HIS A 129 7.28 0.03 13.52
C HIS A 129 7.91 1.35 13.99
N ASN A 130 8.78 1.97 13.20
CA ASN A 130 9.39 3.25 13.57
C ASN A 130 8.34 4.36 13.71
N CYS A 131 7.36 4.41 12.82
CA CYS A 131 6.34 5.46 12.80
C CYS A 131 5.17 5.21 13.78
N PHE A 132 4.79 3.94 14.00
CA PHE A 132 3.53 3.58 14.66
C PHE A 132 3.68 2.59 15.82
N LYS A 133 4.89 2.41 16.38
CA LYS A 133 5.05 1.65 17.62
C LYS A 133 4.32 2.32 18.78
N ASP A 134 3.75 1.47 19.62
CA ASP A 134 3.17 1.87 20.90
C ASP A 134 4.26 2.30 21.91
N SER A 135 3.85 2.88 23.03
CA SER A 135 4.73 3.25 24.16
C SER A 135 5.54 2.06 24.69
N SER A 136 5.03 0.84 24.50
CA SER A 136 5.71 -0.41 24.82
C SER A 136 6.75 -0.87 23.79
N GLY A 137 6.95 -0.12 22.70
CA GLY A 137 7.87 -0.45 21.61
C GLY A 137 7.38 -1.54 20.67
N GLN A 138 6.06 -1.80 20.63
CA GLN A 138 5.44 -2.85 19.82
C GLN A 138 4.57 -2.24 18.72
N LEU A 139 4.59 -2.83 17.52
CA LEU A 139 3.65 -2.49 16.45
C LEU A 139 2.36 -3.29 16.64
N VAL A 140 1.23 -2.64 16.88
CA VAL A 140 -0.06 -3.33 17.06
C VAL A 140 -0.77 -3.48 15.72
N ILE A 141 -1.11 -4.72 15.37
CA ILE A 141 -1.86 -5.07 14.18
C ILE A 141 -3.16 -5.71 14.62
N SER A 142 -4.25 -5.00 14.39
CA SER A 142 -5.60 -5.46 14.58
C SER A 142 -6.08 -6.19 13.34
N TYR A 143 -6.59 -7.41 13.50
CA TYR A 143 -7.09 -8.20 12.37
C TYR A 143 -8.57 -8.59 12.56
N ALA A 144 -9.31 -8.60 11.45
CA ALA A 144 -10.72 -8.94 11.38
C ALA A 144 -11.04 -9.78 10.13
N MET A 145 -12.06 -10.65 10.22
CA MET A 145 -12.57 -11.42 9.07
C MET A 145 -13.48 -10.59 8.17
N ASN A 146 -14.16 -9.61 8.77
CA ASN A 146 -15.05 -8.68 8.10
C ASN A 146 -14.43 -7.28 8.16
N PRO A 147 -14.67 -6.44 7.15
CA PRO A 147 -14.22 -5.05 7.21
C PRO A 147 -14.86 -4.38 8.43
N ALA A 148 -14.03 -3.88 9.34
CA ALA A 148 -14.49 -3.26 10.59
C ALA A 148 -14.80 -1.78 10.42
N PHE A 149 -14.27 -1.16 9.37
CA PHE A 149 -14.46 0.24 9.02
C PHE A 149 -14.81 0.31 7.54
N GLY A 150 -16.01 0.81 7.25
CA GLY A 150 -16.60 0.95 5.92
C GLY A 150 -17.60 2.09 5.94
#